data_AF-A0A0B4XKU6-F1
#
_entry.id   AF-A0A0B4XKU6-F1
#
_cell.length_a   1.000
_cell.length_b   1.000
_cell.length_c   1.000
_cell.angle_alpha   90.00
_cell.angle_beta   90.00
_cell.angle_gamma   90.00
#
_symmetry.space_group_name_H-M   'P 1'
#
loop_
_entity.id
_entity.type
_entity.pdbx_description
1 polymer ?
#
loop_
_entity_poly.entity_id
_entity_poly.type
_entity_poly.pdbx_seq_one_letter_code
_entity_poly.pdbx_strand_id
1 'polypeptide(L)'
;MGEHSMLSKLLRSERGSLVFLAILFVIGVGMPLANLLLPASSALHPSTYTLGLVGKYMTYALLAISIDLIWGYCGILSLGHTAFFALGGYAMGMYLMRQIGSRGVYGDPVLPDFMVFLSWEKLPWYWHGFDMFWFAALMVLVVPGLLAFVFGWLAFRSRVAGVYFSIMSQALTYALLLAFFRNEMGFGGNNGLTDFKEILGYDLQARSTRIGLFVVSAIALGLGYVLCRWIVTSRFGRIIAAIRDSEGRTRVLSAIGWSTTSSGCLLSPACSPVLPAPCTCRRWASSTRVNSRR
;
A
#
# COMPACT_ATOMS: atom_id res chain seq x y z
N MET A 1 1.67 -33.25 14.75
CA MET A 1 1.97 -31.92 15.28
C MET A 1 3.34 -31.51 14.77
N GLY A 2 3.39 -30.81 13.63
CA GLY A 2 4.65 -30.37 13.02
C GLY A 2 4.59 -28.87 12.80
N GLU A 3 5.03 -28.12 13.80
CA GLU A 3 5.22 -26.67 13.72
C GLU A 3 6.40 -26.34 12.79
N HIS A 4 6.26 -26.62 11.50
CA HIS A 4 7.02 -25.89 10.49
C HIS A 4 6.40 -24.51 10.36
N SER A 5 6.64 -23.66 11.36
CA SER A 5 6.17 -22.29 11.41
C SER A 5 6.42 -21.63 10.06
N MET A 6 5.42 -20.94 9.52
CA MET A 6 5.43 -20.26 8.22
C MET A 6 6.69 -19.38 8.01
N LEU A 7 7.20 -18.81 9.10
CA LEU A 7 8.49 -18.10 9.14
C LEU A 7 9.66 -18.98 8.69
N SER A 8 9.70 -20.25 9.07
CA SER A 8 10.75 -21.18 8.66
C SER A 8 10.74 -21.46 7.15
N LYS A 9 9.58 -21.48 6.48
CA LYS A 9 9.49 -21.62 5.02
C LYS A 9 9.89 -20.34 4.30
N LEU A 10 9.48 -19.18 4.86
CA LEU A 10 9.88 -17.86 4.37
C LEU A 10 11.40 -17.66 4.46
N LEU A 11 11.99 -18.05 5.59
CA LEU A 11 13.43 -17.96 5.86
C LEU A 11 14.25 -19.01 5.10
N ARG A 12 13.72 -20.20 4.79
CA ARG A 12 14.50 -21.27 4.12
C ARG A 12 14.50 -21.23 2.60
N SER A 13 13.53 -20.56 1.96
CA SER A 13 13.31 -20.74 0.52
C SER A 13 14.07 -19.76 -0.39
N GLU A 14 14.46 -18.56 0.08
CA GLU A 14 14.97 -17.50 -0.79
C GLU A 14 16.06 -16.66 -0.11
N ARG A 15 17.29 -16.70 -0.65
CA ARG A 15 18.42 -15.93 -0.14
C ARG A 15 18.14 -14.42 -0.16
N GLY A 16 17.38 -13.93 -1.14
CA GLY A 16 17.04 -12.51 -1.27
C GLY A 16 16.18 -11.99 -0.11
N SER A 17 15.15 -12.74 0.30
CA SER A 17 14.28 -12.35 1.41
C SER A 17 15.04 -12.30 2.74
N LEU A 18 15.95 -13.25 2.96
CA LEU A 18 16.83 -13.26 4.12
C LEU A 18 17.74 -12.03 4.16
N VAL A 19 18.40 -11.73 3.04
CA VAL A 19 19.31 -10.58 2.94
C VAL A 19 18.56 -9.28 3.21
N PHE A 20 17.38 -9.11 2.61
CA PHE A 20 16.56 -7.92 2.84
C PHE A 20 16.15 -7.76 4.31
N LEU A 21 15.61 -8.82 4.94
CA LEU A 21 15.21 -8.77 6.35
C LEU A 21 16.40 -8.59 7.29
N ALA A 22 17.56 -9.17 6.98
CA ALA A 22 18.79 -8.98 7.74
C ALA A 22 19.28 -7.53 7.65
N ILE A 23 19.30 -6.93 6.47
CA ILE A 23 19.66 -5.51 6.29
C ILE A 23 18.67 -4.62 7.04
N LEU A 24 17.37 -4.88 6.91
CA LEU A 24 16.34 -4.12 7.62
C LEU A 24 16.49 -4.24 9.13
N PHE A 25 16.82 -5.43 9.65
CA PHE A 25 17.07 -5.63 11.08
C PHE A 25 18.33 -4.89 11.54
N VAL A 26 19.43 -5.00 10.80
CA VAL A 26 20.69 -4.29 11.11
C VAL A 26 20.48 -2.79 11.11
N ILE A 27 19.76 -2.23 10.14
CA ILE A 27 19.47 -0.79 10.09
C ILE A 27 18.46 -0.39 11.18
N GLY A 28 17.37 -1.17 11.31
CA GLY A 28 16.24 -0.91 12.21
C GLY A 28 16.61 -0.98 13.68
N VAL A 29 17.57 -1.82 14.05
CA VAL A 29 18.08 -1.95 15.43
C VAL A 29 19.41 -1.21 15.60
N GLY A 30 20.31 -1.32 14.62
CA GLY A 30 21.65 -0.74 14.71
C GLY A 30 21.66 0.78 14.72
N MET A 31 20.85 1.47 13.90
CA MET A 31 20.85 2.94 13.90
C MET A 31 20.29 3.55 15.19
N PRO A 32 19.18 3.06 15.77
CA PRO A 32 18.70 3.52 17.08
C PRO A 32 19.69 3.25 18.21
N LEU A 33 20.30 2.05 18.24
CA LEU A 33 21.30 1.73 19.25
C LEU A 33 22.54 2.61 19.11
N ALA A 34 23.02 2.86 17.89
CA ALA A 34 24.11 3.78 17.63
C ALA A 34 23.77 5.21 18.09
N ASN A 35 22.52 5.67 17.92
CA ASN A 35 22.09 6.98 18.42
C ASN A 35 22.04 7.06 19.95
N LEU A 36 21.73 5.96 20.64
CA LEU A 36 21.61 5.92 22.10
C LEU A 36 22.94 5.68 22.82
N LEU A 37 23.81 4.85 22.25
CA LEU A 37 25.03 4.36 22.91
C LEU A 37 26.28 5.15 22.54
N LEU A 38 26.32 5.78 21.36
CA LEU A 38 27.51 6.50 20.92
C LEU A 38 27.46 7.97 21.33
N PRO A 39 28.58 8.52 21.83
CA PRO A 39 28.71 9.96 22.06
C PRO A 39 28.50 10.75 20.78
N ALA A 40 27.89 11.94 20.89
CA ALA A 40 27.62 12.82 19.76
C ALA A 40 28.87 13.26 18.97
N SER A 41 30.06 13.14 19.55
CA SER A 41 31.36 13.42 18.92
C SER A 41 31.85 12.28 18.01
N SER A 42 31.21 11.10 18.06
CA SER A 42 31.64 9.93 17.29
C SER A 42 31.18 10.03 15.84
N ALA A 43 32.06 9.73 14.88
CA ALA A 43 31.72 9.73 13.45
C ALA A 43 30.57 8.76 13.09
N LEU A 44 30.35 7.73 13.91
CA LEU A 44 29.32 6.72 13.73
C LEU A 44 28.00 7.02 14.45
N HIS A 45 27.86 8.19 15.10
CA HIS A 45 26.61 8.58 15.77
C HIS A 45 25.61 9.18 14.74
N PRO A 46 24.56 8.44 14.34
CA PRO A 46 23.56 9.00 13.44
C PRO A 46 22.76 10.08 14.19
N SER A 47 22.60 11.25 13.58
CA SER A 47 21.76 12.30 14.16
C SER A 47 20.29 11.88 14.21
N THR A 48 19.50 12.52 15.08
CA THR A 48 18.04 12.31 15.12
C THR A 48 17.35 12.74 13.82
N TYR A 49 17.95 13.69 13.09
CA TYR A 49 17.52 14.07 11.75
C TYR A 49 17.74 12.93 10.73
N THR A 50 18.92 12.30 10.76
CA THR A 50 19.25 11.15 9.91
C THR A 50 18.29 10.00 10.15
N LEU A 51 17.96 9.71 11.41
CA LEU A 51 16.94 8.71 11.76
C LEU A 51 15.57 9.07 11.15
N GLY A 52 15.12 10.31 11.30
CA GLY A 52 13.86 10.77 10.68
C GLY A 52 13.85 10.65 9.16
N LEU A 53 14.97 10.98 8.51
CA LEU A 53 15.11 10.88 7.06
C LEU A 53 15.08 9.44 6.56
N VAL A 54 15.82 8.53 7.22
CA VAL A 54 15.82 7.10 6.88
C VAL A 54 14.45 6.48 7.17
N GLY A 55 13.80 6.84 8.29
CA GLY A 55 12.44 6.40 8.60
C GLY A 55 11.45 6.79 7.49
N LYS A 56 11.55 8.02 6.97
CA LYS A 56 10.76 8.46 5.80
C LYS A 56 11.04 7.61 4.56
N TYR A 57 12.30 7.29 4.28
CA TYR A 57 12.64 6.40 3.16
C TYR A 57 12.09 4.99 3.33
N MET A 58 12.06 4.45 4.55
CA MET A 58 11.42 3.16 4.84
C MET A 58 9.92 3.19 4.56
N THR A 59 9.25 4.29 4.89
CA THR A 59 7.82 4.47 4.57
C THR A 59 7.58 4.54 3.05
N TYR A 60 8.46 5.20 2.27
CA TYR A 60 8.37 5.16 0.80
C TYR A 60 8.75 3.80 0.22
N ALA A 61 9.64 3.04 0.86
CA ALA A 61 9.94 1.67 0.46
C ALA A 61 8.72 0.75 0.64
N LEU A 62 7.90 0.97 1.68
CA LEU A 62 6.65 0.25 1.87
C LEU A 62 5.67 0.55 0.73
N LEU A 63 5.57 1.81 0.29
CA LEU A 63 4.80 2.19 -0.89
C LEU A 63 5.35 1.51 -2.16
N ALA A 64 6.66 1.46 -2.33
CA ALA A 64 7.30 0.78 -3.47
C ALA A 64 6.97 -0.72 -3.50
N ILE A 65 6.98 -1.41 -2.35
CA ILE A 65 6.57 -2.83 -2.24
C ILE A 65 5.10 -3.01 -2.63
N SER A 66 4.22 -2.09 -2.24
CA SER A 66 2.81 -2.13 -2.64
C SER A 66 2.64 -2.01 -4.16
N ILE A 67 3.41 -1.13 -4.81
CA ILE A 67 3.39 -0.97 -6.28
C ILE A 67 3.96 -2.23 -6.96
N ASP A 68 5.07 -2.77 -6.45
CA ASP A 68 5.68 -4.01 -6.95
C ASP A 68 4.72 -5.20 -6.84
N LEU A 69 3.90 -5.28 -5.79
CA LEU A 69 2.90 -6.34 -5.68
C LEU A 69 1.92 -6.33 -6.86
N ILE A 70 1.38 -5.16 -7.22
CA ILE A 70 0.38 -5.06 -8.30
C ILE A 70 1.04 -5.18 -9.68
N TRP A 71 2.09 -4.41 -9.93
CA TRP A 71 2.68 -4.39 -11.27
C TRP A 71 3.63 -5.57 -11.50
N GLY A 72 4.43 -5.91 -10.48
CA GLY A 72 5.43 -6.97 -10.50
C GLY A 72 4.86 -8.38 -10.41
N TYR A 73 3.70 -8.62 -9.77
CA TYR A 73 3.08 -9.94 -9.70
C TYR A 73 1.74 -10.07 -10.44
N CYS A 74 0.88 -9.05 -10.41
CA CYS A 74 -0.39 -9.09 -11.15
C CYS A 74 -0.24 -8.65 -12.62
N GLY A 75 0.81 -7.89 -12.96
CA GLY A 75 1.06 -7.43 -14.33
C GLY A 75 0.17 -6.27 -14.77
N ILE A 76 -0.52 -5.64 -13.82
CA ILE A 76 -1.39 -4.49 -14.07
C ILE A 76 -0.63 -3.24 -13.68
N LEU A 77 -0.38 -2.35 -14.64
CA LEU A 77 0.28 -1.08 -14.35
C LEU A 77 -0.73 -0.12 -13.70
N SER A 78 -0.51 0.20 -12.42
CA SER A 78 -1.35 1.13 -11.65
C SER A 78 -0.53 2.36 -11.25
N LEU A 79 -0.88 3.52 -11.82
CA LEU A 79 -0.19 4.79 -11.54
C LEU A 79 -0.83 5.54 -10.36
N GLY A 80 -1.99 5.10 -9.87
CA GLY A 80 -2.73 5.80 -8.82
C GLY A 80 -2.44 5.41 -7.37
N HIS A 81 -1.38 4.63 -7.12
CA HIS A 81 -1.06 4.14 -5.76
C HIS A 81 -0.82 5.24 -4.74
N THR A 82 -0.25 6.37 -5.17
CA THR A 82 0.06 7.50 -4.31
C THR A 82 -1.21 8.14 -3.73
N ALA A 83 -2.36 8.05 -4.40
CA ALA A 83 -3.63 8.55 -3.88
C ALA A 83 -4.07 7.80 -2.61
N PHE A 84 -4.01 6.47 -2.61
CA PHE A 84 -4.37 5.66 -1.45
C PHE A 84 -3.41 5.89 -0.28
N PHE A 85 -2.12 6.00 -0.57
CA PHE A 85 -1.10 6.32 0.43
C PHE A 85 -1.32 7.71 1.05
N ALA A 86 -1.64 8.71 0.21
CA ALA A 86 -1.94 10.06 0.67
C ALA A 86 -3.19 10.09 1.56
N LEU A 87 -4.27 9.39 1.20
CA LEU A 87 -5.50 9.34 2.02
C LEU A 87 -5.25 8.75 3.41
N GLY A 88 -4.47 7.67 3.51
CA GLY A 88 -4.05 7.14 4.81
C GLY A 88 -3.20 8.14 5.61
N GLY A 89 -2.27 8.82 4.95
CA GLY A 89 -1.47 9.89 5.55
C GLY A 89 -2.32 11.07 6.06
N TYR A 90 -3.32 11.49 5.29
CA TYR A 90 -4.27 12.55 5.68
C TYR A 90 -5.13 12.14 6.86
N ALA A 91 -5.61 10.89 6.93
CA ALA A 91 -6.37 10.41 8.10
C ALA A 91 -5.54 10.48 9.39
N MET A 92 -4.26 10.10 9.34
CA MET A 92 -3.36 10.28 10.48
C MET A 92 -3.03 11.77 10.73
N GLY A 93 -2.86 12.57 9.67
CA GLY A 93 -2.63 14.00 9.78
C GLY A 93 -3.78 14.75 10.44
N MET A 94 -5.02 14.38 10.15
CA MET A 94 -6.21 14.91 10.82
C MET A 94 -6.16 14.62 12.33
N TYR A 95 -5.74 13.41 12.74
CA TYR A 95 -5.53 13.11 14.16
C TYR A 95 -4.46 14.00 14.79
N LEU A 96 -3.29 14.12 14.16
CA LEU A 96 -2.20 14.94 14.70
C LEU A 96 -2.59 16.43 14.81
N MET A 97 -3.40 16.94 13.88
CA MET A 97 -3.95 18.30 13.96
C MET A 97 -4.87 18.48 15.17
N ARG A 98 -5.74 17.50 15.43
CA ARG A 98 -6.67 17.53 16.56
C ARG A 98 -5.96 17.48 17.92
N GLN A 99 -4.75 16.93 17.98
CA GLN A 99 -3.96 16.87 19.21
C GLN A 99 -3.32 18.21 19.62
N ILE A 100 -3.26 19.21 18.73
CA ILE A 100 -2.60 20.49 19.03
C ILE A 100 -3.40 21.28 20.08
N GLY A 101 -4.71 21.41 19.86
CA GLY A 101 -5.61 22.22 20.69
C GLY A 101 -5.16 23.67 20.81
N SER A 102 -5.31 24.27 22.00
CA SER A 102 -4.95 25.66 22.29
C SER A 102 -3.45 25.99 22.22
N ARG A 103 -2.60 24.98 21.98
CA ARG A 103 -1.15 25.17 21.84
C ARG A 103 -0.76 25.61 20.43
N GLY A 104 -1.71 25.67 19.51
CA GLY A 104 -1.52 26.16 18.17
C GLY A 104 -1.10 27.62 18.13
N VAL A 105 -0.52 28.06 17.01
CA VAL A 105 -0.09 29.46 16.82
C VAL A 105 -1.24 30.44 16.99
N TYR A 106 -2.47 30.05 16.62
CA TYR A 106 -3.66 30.88 16.73
C TYR A 106 -4.45 30.67 18.04
N GLY A 107 -4.09 29.65 18.84
CA GLY A 107 -4.62 29.43 20.18
C GLY A 107 -6.09 28.97 20.26
N ASP A 108 -6.71 28.57 19.14
CA ASP A 108 -8.08 28.08 19.14
C ASP A 108 -8.16 26.64 19.70
N PRO A 109 -9.03 26.36 20.69
CA PRO A 109 -9.12 25.04 21.29
C PRO A 109 -9.83 23.99 20.42
N VAL A 110 -10.61 24.40 19.41
CA VAL A 110 -11.46 23.51 18.62
C VAL A 110 -11.03 23.46 17.16
N LEU A 111 -10.65 24.58 16.56
CA LEU A 111 -10.23 24.66 15.17
C LEU A 111 -8.72 24.41 15.03
N PRO A 112 -8.28 23.50 14.15
CA PRO A 112 -6.87 23.37 13.79
C PRO A 112 -6.31 24.69 13.23
N ASP A 113 -5.03 24.97 13.48
CA ASP A 113 -4.39 26.24 13.11
C ASP A 113 -4.56 26.64 11.64
N PHE A 114 -4.43 25.68 10.72
CA PHE A 114 -4.59 25.97 9.29
C PHE A 114 -6.03 26.37 8.93
N MET A 115 -7.03 25.89 9.68
CA MET A 115 -8.44 26.28 9.48
C MET A 115 -8.69 27.70 9.97
N VAL A 116 -8.06 28.10 11.07
CA VAL A 116 -8.11 29.48 11.57
C VAL A 116 -7.48 30.43 10.56
N PHE A 117 -6.31 30.09 10.02
CA PHE A 117 -5.66 30.84 8.96
C PHE A 117 -6.51 30.94 7.67
N LEU A 118 -7.28 29.91 7.35
CA LEU A 118 -8.21 29.88 6.21
C LEU A 118 -9.59 30.50 6.51
N SER A 119 -9.75 31.16 7.66
CA SER A 119 -11.01 31.81 8.09
C SER A 119 -12.21 30.87 8.17
N TRP A 120 -12.02 29.64 8.63
CA TRP A 120 -13.13 28.72 8.91
C TRP A 120 -13.77 29.03 10.27
N GLU A 121 -15.10 29.11 10.30
CA GLU A 121 -15.85 29.41 11.53
C GLU A 121 -16.23 28.17 12.35
N LYS A 122 -16.34 27.01 11.70
CA LYS A 122 -16.81 25.77 12.32
C LYS A 122 -16.01 24.58 11.82
N LEU A 123 -15.79 23.62 12.71
CA LEU A 123 -15.15 22.36 12.36
C LEU A 123 -16.10 21.56 11.43
N PRO A 124 -15.61 21.08 10.27
CA PRO A 124 -16.42 20.26 9.38
C PRO A 124 -16.79 18.93 10.04
N TRP A 125 -17.96 18.38 9.69
CA TRP A 125 -18.47 17.17 10.32
C TRP A 125 -17.54 15.94 10.20
N TYR A 126 -16.83 15.82 9.08
CA TYR A 126 -15.91 14.71 8.80
C TYR A 126 -14.60 14.77 9.61
N TRP A 127 -14.35 15.86 10.34
CA TRP A 127 -13.23 15.96 11.29
C TRP A 127 -13.57 15.43 12.68
N HIS A 128 -14.85 15.24 13.00
CA HIS A 128 -15.24 14.67 14.29
C HIS A 128 -14.79 13.22 14.41
N GLY A 129 -14.31 12.85 15.59
CA GLY A 129 -13.80 11.50 15.89
C GLY A 129 -12.28 11.37 15.76
N PHE A 130 -11.62 12.26 14.99
CA PHE A 130 -10.16 12.30 14.87
C PHE A 130 -9.44 12.78 16.13
N ASP A 131 -10.15 13.06 17.22
CA ASP A 131 -9.57 13.22 18.55
C ASP A 131 -9.05 11.88 19.12
N MET A 132 -9.66 10.78 18.70
CA MET A 132 -9.38 9.44 19.22
C MET A 132 -8.42 8.68 18.31
N PHE A 133 -7.30 8.21 18.86
CA PHE A 133 -6.27 7.51 18.08
C PHE A 133 -6.80 6.22 17.41
N TRP A 134 -7.62 5.44 18.11
CA TRP A 134 -8.17 4.19 17.56
C TRP A 134 -9.09 4.44 16.36
N PHE A 135 -9.85 5.54 16.38
CA PHE A 135 -10.71 5.95 15.28
C PHE A 135 -9.86 6.36 14.08
N ALA A 136 -8.81 7.15 14.31
CA ALA A 136 -7.86 7.52 13.26
C ALA A 136 -7.16 6.30 12.64
N ALA A 137 -6.68 5.37 13.47
CA ALA A 137 -6.03 4.13 13.01
C ALA A 137 -6.98 3.26 12.16
N LEU A 138 -8.26 3.20 12.52
CA LEU A 138 -9.28 2.52 11.73
C LEU A 138 -9.53 3.25 10.40
N MET A 139 -9.63 4.58 10.42
CA MET A 139 -9.86 5.39 9.21
C MET A 139 -8.68 5.36 8.22
N VAL A 140 -7.45 5.21 8.71
CA VAL A 140 -6.26 4.98 7.87
C VAL A 140 -6.41 3.74 6.99
N LEU A 141 -7.17 2.74 7.42
CA LEU A 141 -7.47 1.53 6.62
C LEU A 141 -8.77 1.67 5.83
N VAL A 142 -9.83 2.18 6.49
CA VAL A 142 -11.18 2.22 5.92
C VAL A 142 -11.29 3.22 4.78
N VAL A 143 -10.72 4.42 4.90
CA VAL A 143 -10.87 5.47 3.87
C VAL A 143 -10.20 5.06 2.54
N PRO A 144 -8.89 4.74 2.50
CA PRO A 144 -8.27 4.28 1.25
C PRO A 144 -8.82 2.91 0.82
N GLY A 145 -9.20 2.02 1.76
CA GLY A 145 -9.78 0.72 1.44
C GLY A 145 -11.14 0.82 0.76
N LEU A 146 -12.02 1.71 1.24
CA LEU A 146 -13.33 1.97 0.64
C LEU A 146 -13.17 2.59 -0.75
N LEU A 147 -12.27 3.55 -0.90
CA LEU A 147 -11.98 4.12 -2.22
C LEU A 147 -11.44 3.04 -3.17
N ALA A 148 -10.49 2.20 -2.71
CA ALA A 148 -9.94 1.12 -3.51
C ALA A 148 -11.00 0.08 -3.89
N PHE A 149 -11.94 -0.19 -2.99
CA PHE A 149 -13.07 -1.08 -3.25
C PHE A 149 -14.01 -0.51 -4.31
N VAL A 150 -14.43 0.74 -4.18
CA VAL A 150 -15.32 1.41 -5.16
C VAL A 150 -14.61 1.50 -6.53
N PHE A 151 -13.36 1.95 -6.54
CA PHE A 151 -12.57 2.06 -7.75
C PHE A 151 -12.36 0.70 -8.42
N GLY A 152 -11.96 -0.32 -7.65
CA GLY A 152 -11.76 -1.67 -8.13
C GLY A 152 -13.05 -2.28 -8.67
N TRP A 153 -14.17 -2.11 -7.97
CA TRP A 153 -15.47 -2.59 -8.42
C TRP A 153 -15.88 -1.97 -9.76
N LEU A 154 -15.73 -0.65 -9.93
CA LEU A 154 -16.00 0.04 -11.19
C LEU A 154 -15.05 -0.42 -12.31
N ALA A 155 -13.76 -0.55 -12.00
CA ALA A 155 -12.74 -0.99 -12.95
C ALA A 155 -13.05 -2.39 -13.52
N PHE A 156 -13.35 -3.35 -12.65
CA PHE A 156 -13.62 -4.73 -13.04
C PHE A 156 -15.00 -4.90 -13.69
N ARG A 157 -16.02 -4.16 -13.22
CA ARG A 157 -17.35 -4.16 -13.85
C ARG A 157 -17.29 -3.69 -15.31
N SER A 158 -16.45 -2.70 -15.59
CA SER A 158 -16.25 -2.15 -16.94
C SER A 158 -15.28 -2.97 -17.79
N ARG A 159 -14.78 -4.11 -17.29
CA ARG A 159 -13.81 -5.01 -17.98
C ARG A 159 -12.59 -4.27 -18.53
N VAL A 160 -12.10 -3.27 -17.80
CA VAL A 160 -10.97 -2.44 -18.23
C VAL A 160 -9.68 -3.26 -18.11
N ALA A 161 -8.96 -3.43 -19.22
CA ALA A 161 -7.72 -4.20 -19.27
C ALA A 161 -6.54 -3.36 -19.78
N GLY A 162 -5.33 -3.67 -19.30
CA GLY A 162 -4.09 -3.08 -19.77
C GLY A 162 -3.99 -1.57 -19.53
N VAL A 163 -3.59 -0.83 -20.57
CA VAL A 163 -3.26 0.61 -20.50
C VAL A 163 -4.42 1.47 -19.99
N TYR A 164 -5.66 1.08 -20.32
CA TYR A 164 -6.85 1.82 -19.88
C TYR A 164 -6.98 1.87 -18.34
N PHE A 165 -6.57 0.80 -17.64
CA PHE A 165 -6.58 0.77 -16.18
C PHE A 165 -5.58 1.80 -15.63
N SER A 166 -4.41 1.91 -16.24
CA SER A 166 -3.38 2.88 -15.87
C SER A 166 -3.88 4.31 -16.04
N ILE A 167 -4.50 4.62 -17.20
CA ILE A 167 -5.08 5.94 -17.49
C ILE A 167 -6.14 6.30 -16.44
N MET A 168 -7.05 5.38 -16.13
CA MET A 168 -8.11 5.59 -15.15
C MET A 168 -7.56 5.81 -13.73
N SER A 169 -6.53 5.06 -13.32
CA SER A 169 -5.88 5.23 -12.01
C SER A 169 -5.14 6.56 -11.88
N GLN A 170 -4.54 7.05 -12.97
CA GLN A 170 -3.90 8.35 -13.02
C GLN A 170 -4.93 9.48 -12.96
N ALA A 171 -6.03 9.34 -13.70
CA ALA A 171 -7.13 10.30 -13.68
C ALA A 171 -7.75 10.43 -12.29
N LEU A 172 -7.98 9.32 -11.57
CA LEU A 172 -8.44 9.34 -10.18
C LEU A 172 -7.49 10.14 -9.28
N THR A 173 -6.18 9.88 -9.41
CA THR A 173 -5.15 10.54 -8.58
C THR A 173 -5.11 12.04 -8.84
N TYR A 174 -5.20 12.43 -10.11
CA TYR A 174 -5.27 13.84 -10.49
C TYR A 174 -6.55 14.51 -9.99
N ALA A 175 -7.71 13.85 -10.10
CA ALA A 175 -8.97 14.36 -9.57
C ALA A 175 -8.92 14.54 -8.04
N LEU A 176 -8.33 13.59 -7.31
CA LEU A 176 -8.12 13.71 -5.87
C LEU A 176 -7.16 14.85 -5.54
N LEU A 177 -6.05 14.99 -6.26
CA LEU A 177 -5.13 16.10 -6.08
C LEU A 177 -5.84 17.45 -6.26
N LEU A 178 -6.64 17.61 -7.32
CA LEU A 178 -7.44 18.82 -7.54
C LEU A 178 -8.45 19.06 -6.42
N ALA A 179 -9.10 18.01 -5.92
CA ALA A 179 -10.04 18.11 -4.80
C ALA A 179 -9.33 18.58 -3.52
N PHE A 180 -8.16 18.02 -3.21
CA PHE A 180 -7.39 18.38 -2.01
C PHE A 180 -6.80 19.79 -2.10
N PHE A 181 -6.54 20.32 -3.29
CA PHE A 181 -6.09 21.70 -3.49
C PHE A 181 -7.20 22.74 -3.29
N ARG A 182 -8.47 22.33 -3.29
CA ARG A 182 -9.57 23.25 -2.97
C ARG A 182 -9.61 23.52 -1.46
N ASN A 183 -9.32 24.76 -1.07
CA ASN A 183 -9.39 25.20 0.33
C ASN A 183 -10.78 24.95 0.96
N GLU A 184 -11.85 25.03 0.16
CA GLU A 184 -13.23 24.77 0.58
C GLU A 184 -13.48 23.33 1.09
N MET A 185 -12.61 22.38 0.74
CA MET A 185 -12.75 20.97 1.13
C MET A 185 -12.23 20.71 2.55
N GLY A 186 -11.65 21.70 3.24
CA GLY A 186 -11.24 21.57 4.64
C GLY A 186 -10.06 20.64 4.89
N PHE A 187 -9.20 20.40 3.89
CA PHE A 187 -7.97 19.60 3.99
C PHE A 187 -6.67 20.43 3.89
N GLY A 188 -6.77 21.76 4.01
CA GLY A 188 -5.62 22.68 3.98
C GLY A 188 -5.19 23.15 2.59
N GLY A 189 -5.80 22.61 1.52
CA GLY A 189 -5.58 23.09 0.16
C GLY A 189 -4.12 22.98 -0.29
N ASN A 190 -3.63 24.05 -0.92
CA ASN A 190 -2.23 24.15 -1.35
C ASN A 190 -1.22 24.21 -0.19
N ASN A 191 -1.67 24.57 1.02
CA ASN A 191 -0.79 24.69 2.19
C ASN A 191 -0.58 23.34 2.89
N GLY A 192 -1.54 22.42 2.71
CA GLY A 192 -1.56 21.14 3.42
C GLY A 192 -1.78 21.29 4.92
N LEU A 193 -1.42 20.24 5.66
CA LEU A 193 -1.52 20.20 7.12
C LEU A 193 -0.16 20.61 7.73
N THR A 194 -0.16 21.66 8.55
CA THR A 194 1.03 22.23 9.20
C THR A 194 0.92 22.29 10.73
N ASP A 195 2.06 22.40 11.41
CA ASP A 195 2.17 22.56 12.88
C ASP A 195 1.88 21.30 13.74
N PHE A 196 2.35 20.13 13.31
CA PHE A 196 2.28 18.92 14.15
C PHE A 196 3.17 19.03 15.40
N LYS A 197 2.60 18.93 16.60
CA LYS A 197 3.34 19.02 17.88
C LYS A 197 3.48 17.70 18.62
N GLU A 198 2.38 16.98 18.78
CA GLU A 198 2.36 15.77 19.62
C GLU A 198 1.69 14.58 18.94
N ILE A 199 2.06 13.40 19.40
CA ILE A 199 1.42 12.14 19.08
C ILE A 199 1.19 11.38 20.39
N LEU A 200 -0.07 11.02 20.70
CA LEU A 200 -0.43 10.29 21.92
C LEU A 200 0.12 10.93 23.22
N GLY A 201 0.23 12.26 23.26
CA GLY A 201 0.78 13.02 24.40
C GLY A 201 2.31 13.09 24.46
N TYR A 202 3.01 12.57 23.46
CA TYR A 202 4.47 12.71 23.32
C TYR A 202 4.82 13.77 22.27
N ASP A 203 5.77 14.64 22.60
CA ASP A 203 6.29 15.64 21.66
C ASP A 203 7.00 14.96 20.46
N LEU A 204 6.66 15.39 19.25
CA LEU A 204 7.23 14.90 17.99
C LEU A 204 8.70 15.30 17.80
N GLN A 205 9.14 16.37 18.47
CA GLN A 205 10.53 16.82 18.40
C GLN A 205 11.44 16.08 19.39
N ALA A 206 10.87 15.48 20.43
CA ALA A 206 11.60 14.70 21.42
C ALA A 206 12.39 13.54 20.77
N ARG A 207 13.61 13.33 21.28
CA ARG A 207 14.54 12.29 20.80
C ARG A 207 13.91 10.89 20.88
N SER A 208 13.24 10.58 21.98
CA SER A 208 12.57 9.29 22.21
C SER A 208 11.47 9.02 21.18
N THR A 209 10.62 10.01 20.90
CA THR A 209 9.52 9.89 19.92
C THR A 209 10.04 9.65 18.51
N ARG A 210 11.09 10.37 18.08
CA ARG A 210 11.70 10.17 16.76
C ARG A 210 12.30 8.77 16.60
N ILE A 211 12.94 8.26 17.64
CA ILE A 211 13.45 6.88 17.65
C ILE A 211 12.28 5.89 17.59
N GLY A 212 11.22 6.11 18.37
CA GLY A 212 10.03 5.27 18.35
C GLY A 212 9.37 5.22 16.96
N LEU A 213 9.18 6.37 16.32
CA LEU A 213 8.62 6.47 14.96
C LEU A 213 9.50 5.75 13.93
N PHE A 214 10.83 5.86 14.04
CA PHE A 214 11.75 5.13 13.18
C PHE A 214 11.60 3.61 13.34
N VAL A 215 11.55 3.12 14.57
CA VAL A 215 11.36 1.69 14.87
C VAL A 215 10.02 1.20 14.33
N VAL A 216 8.95 1.98 14.52
CA VAL A 216 7.62 1.67 13.97
C VAL A 216 7.65 1.61 12.44
N SER A 217 8.31 2.54 11.75
CA SER A 217 8.48 2.50 10.30
C SER A 217 9.25 1.25 9.84
N ALA A 218 10.32 0.86 10.54
CA ALA A 218 11.08 -0.35 10.23
C ALA A 218 10.23 -1.62 10.41
N ILE A 219 9.47 -1.71 11.51
CA ILE A 219 8.54 -2.81 11.78
C ILE A 219 7.45 -2.85 10.70
N ALA A 220 6.85 -1.72 10.36
CA ALA A 220 5.81 -1.63 9.33
C ALA A 220 6.32 -2.09 7.96
N LEU A 221 7.54 -1.70 7.59
CA LEU A 221 8.19 -2.17 6.35
C LEU A 221 8.43 -3.69 6.38
N GLY A 222 8.93 -4.22 7.49
CA GLY A 222 9.16 -5.65 7.66
C GLY A 222 7.87 -6.46 7.58
N LEU A 223 6.84 -6.03 8.30
CA LEU A 223 5.51 -6.65 8.28
C LEU A 223 4.87 -6.57 6.89
N GLY A 224 4.95 -5.41 6.24
CA GLY A 224 4.44 -5.21 4.89
C GLY A 224 5.11 -6.13 3.88
N TYR A 225 6.44 -6.27 3.96
CA TYR A 225 7.20 -7.21 3.11
C TYR A 225 6.78 -8.67 3.35
N VAL A 226 6.72 -9.10 4.61
CA VAL A 226 6.32 -10.47 4.97
C VAL A 226 4.89 -10.76 4.50
N LEU A 227 3.96 -9.82 4.68
CA LEU A 227 2.58 -9.92 4.23
C LEU A 227 2.50 -10.05 2.71
N CYS A 228 3.18 -9.17 1.96
CA CYS A 228 3.22 -9.23 0.51
C CYS A 228 3.80 -10.57 0.02
N ARG A 229 4.88 -11.05 0.66
CA ARG A 229 5.49 -12.33 0.32
C ARG A 229 4.55 -13.50 0.63
N TRP A 230 3.80 -13.44 1.72
CA TRP A 230 2.79 -14.44 2.04
C TRP A 230 1.68 -14.50 0.98
N ILE A 231 1.19 -13.34 0.54
CA ILE A 231 0.17 -13.25 -0.52
C ILE A 231 0.70 -13.87 -1.82
N VAL A 232 1.89 -13.52 -2.26
CA VAL A 232 2.51 -14.01 -3.51
C VAL A 232 2.75 -15.53 -3.48
N THR A 233 3.24 -16.05 -2.36
CA THR A 233 3.58 -17.49 -2.23
C THR A 233 2.36 -18.37 -1.99
N SER A 234 1.20 -17.77 -1.67
CA SER A 234 -0.07 -18.47 -1.52
C SER A 234 -0.53 -19.14 -2.82
N ARG A 235 -1.54 -20.01 -2.73
CA ARG A 235 -2.18 -20.59 -3.93
C ARG A 235 -2.77 -19.51 -4.84
N PHE A 236 -3.37 -18.48 -4.24
CA PHE A 236 -3.97 -17.35 -4.94
C PHE A 236 -2.92 -16.54 -5.72
N GLY A 237 -1.79 -16.20 -5.09
CA GLY A 237 -0.71 -15.45 -5.75
C GLY A 237 -0.11 -16.20 -6.94
N ARG A 238 0.07 -17.51 -6.82
CA ARG A 238 0.55 -18.36 -7.92
C ARG A 238 -0.42 -18.41 -9.11
N ILE A 239 -1.72 -18.41 -8.86
CA ILE A 239 -2.73 -18.37 -9.92
C ILE A 239 -2.69 -17.03 -10.65
N ILE A 240 -2.62 -15.92 -9.91
CA ILE A 240 -2.52 -14.57 -10.52
C ILE A 240 -1.27 -14.44 -11.37
N ALA A 241 -0.11 -14.88 -10.85
CA ALA A 241 1.14 -14.85 -11.59
C ALA A 241 1.06 -15.68 -12.88
N ALA A 242 0.42 -16.85 -12.84
CA ALA A 242 0.22 -17.67 -14.03
C ALA A 242 -0.71 -17.01 -15.06
N ILE A 243 -1.77 -16.32 -14.62
CA ILE A 243 -2.67 -15.55 -15.49
C ILE A 243 -1.91 -14.43 -16.18
N ARG A 244 -1.07 -13.69 -15.44
CA ARG A 244 -0.21 -12.65 -15.98
C ARG A 244 0.72 -13.18 -17.07
N ASP A 245 1.41 -14.29 -16.81
CA ASP A 245 2.41 -14.82 -17.75
C ASP A 245 1.78 -15.34 -19.04
N SER A 246 0.64 -16.04 -18.95
CA SER A 246 -0.10 -16.50 -20.13
C SER A 246 -1.52 -16.92 -19.78
N GLU A 247 -2.45 -15.98 -19.94
CA GLU A 247 -3.89 -16.25 -19.79
C GLU A 247 -4.38 -17.38 -20.71
N GLY A 248 -3.87 -17.47 -21.94
CA GLY A 248 -4.23 -18.54 -22.88
C GLY A 248 -3.82 -19.94 -22.40
N ARG A 249 -2.63 -20.09 -21.79
CA ARG A 249 -2.14 -21.38 -21.29
C ARG A 249 -2.83 -21.81 -19.99
N THR A 250 -3.12 -20.85 -19.11
CA THR A 250 -3.85 -21.14 -17.87
C THR A 250 -5.28 -21.56 -18.12
N ARG A 251 -5.98 -20.95 -19.09
CA ARG A 251 -7.32 -21.37 -19.51
C ARG A 251 -7.35 -22.82 -20.02
N VAL A 252 -6.34 -23.22 -20.79
CA VAL A 252 -6.20 -24.60 -21.30
C VAL A 252 -5.87 -25.57 -20.16
N LEU A 253 -5.00 -25.20 -19.23
CA LEU A 253 -4.68 -26.04 -18.06
C LEU A 253 -5.89 -26.22 -17.13
N SER A 254 -6.67 -25.16 -16.91
CA SER A 254 -7.93 -25.26 -16.16
C SER A 254 -8.98 -26.09 -16.88
N ALA A 255 -9.00 -26.08 -18.22
CA ALA A 255 -9.92 -26.89 -19.03
C ALA A 255 -9.51 -28.37 -19.12
N ILE A 256 -8.22 -28.70 -19.03
CA ILE A 256 -7.70 -30.07 -19.20
C ILE A 256 -7.57 -30.83 -17.87
N GLY A 257 -7.47 -30.17 -16.71
CA GLY A 257 -7.08 -30.89 -15.47
C GLY A 257 -7.38 -30.27 -14.11
N TRP A 258 -8.35 -29.37 -13.96
CA TRP A 258 -8.79 -28.88 -12.63
C TRP A 258 -10.29 -29.09 -12.40
N SER A 259 -10.70 -30.35 -12.25
CA SER A 259 -12.02 -30.74 -11.71
C SER A 259 -11.91 -31.39 -10.32
N THR A 260 -11.26 -30.74 -9.35
CA THR A 260 -11.44 -31.01 -7.91
C THR A 260 -10.85 -29.79 -7.17
N THR A 261 -11.59 -28.93 -6.47
CA THR A 261 -12.56 -29.16 -5.41
C THR A 261 -13.58 -28.01 -5.40
N SER A 262 -14.85 -28.38 -5.30
CA SER A 262 -16.06 -27.59 -5.01
C SER A 262 -15.83 -26.28 -4.25
N SER A 263 -16.04 -25.13 -4.91
CA SER A 263 -16.57 -23.85 -4.36
C SER A 263 -16.71 -22.73 -5.43
N GLY A 264 -16.19 -22.90 -6.65
CA GLY A 264 -16.15 -21.81 -7.66
C GLY A 264 -17.19 -21.87 -8.80
N CYS A 265 -18.07 -22.88 -8.84
CA CYS A 265 -19.04 -23.07 -9.94
C CYS A 265 -20.34 -22.26 -9.74
N LEU A 266 -20.26 -20.98 -9.38
CA LEU A 266 -21.46 -20.14 -9.23
C LEU A 266 -21.38 -18.74 -9.86
N LEU A 267 -20.29 -18.38 -10.55
CA LEU A 267 -20.13 -17.01 -11.09
C LEU A 267 -19.71 -16.93 -12.56
N SER A 268 -20.12 -17.90 -13.40
CA SER A 268 -20.09 -17.71 -14.86
C SER A 268 -21.42 -18.12 -15.50
N PRO A 269 -22.21 -17.17 -16.04
CA PRO A 269 -23.42 -17.48 -16.79
C PRO A 269 -23.13 -17.94 -18.23
N ALA A 270 -21.93 -18.44 -18.51
CA ALA A 270 -21.50 -18.83 -19.86
C ALA A 270 -21.44 -20.35 -20.09
N CYS A 271 -22.14 -21.14 -19.27
CA CYS A 271 -22.38 -22.55 -19.58
C CYS A 271 -23.71 -22.67 -20.34
N SER A 272 -23.71 -22.40 -21.64
CA SER A 272 -24.74 -22.94 -22.53
C SER A 272 -24.45 -24.42 -22.78
N PRO A 273 -25.46 -25.31 -22.67
CA PRO A 273 -25.26 -26.75 -22.80
C PRO A 273 -25.33 -27.15 -24.27
N VAL A 274 -24.34 -26.75 -25.06
CA VAL A 274 -24.17 -27.30 -26.41
C VAL A 274 -22.69 -27.46 -26.66
N LEU A 275 -22.17 -28.66 -26.37
CA LEU A 275 -21.25 -29.42 -27.21
C LEU A 275 -20.81 -30.71 -26.48
N PRO A 276 -20.84 -31.88 -27.14
CA PRO A 276 -20.33 -33.13 -26.60
C PRO A 276 -18.80 -33.20 -26.77
N ALA A 277 -18.09 -33.73 -25.78
CA ALA A 277 -16.72 -34.23 -25.93
C ALA A 277 -16.71 -35.54 -26.76
N PRO A 278 -15.55 -36.08 -27.22
CA PRO A 278 -14.20 -35.51 -27.35
C PRO A 278 -13.64 -35.67 -28.80
N CYS A 279 -12.93 -34.68 -29.35
CA CYS A 279 -12.19 -34.86 -30.62
C CYS A 279 -10.75 -34.32 -30.52
N THR A 280 -9.84 -35.27 -30.33
CA THR A 280 -8.58 -35.44 -31.08
C THR A 280 -7.69 -34.22 -31.37
N CYS A 281 -6.51 -34.25 -30.73
CA CYS A 281 -5.26 -33.69 -31.25
C CYS A 281 -5.02 -34.13 -32.71
N ARG A 282 -5.48 -33.36 -33.70
CA ARG A 282 -4.95 -33.39 -35.08
C ARG A 282 -5.50 -32.21 -35.89
N ARG A 283 -4.75 -31.10 -35.90
CA ARG A 283 -4.62 -30.09 -36.97
C ARG A 283 -4.26 -28.75 -36.35
N TRP A 284 -2.99 -28.52 -36.05
CA TRP A 284 -2.38 -27.18 -36.11
C TRP A 284 -0.88 -27.36 -36.38
N ALA A 285 -0.60 -28.07 -37.47
CA ALA A 285 0.70 -28.18 -38.11
C ALA A 285 0.53 -27.83 -39.59
N SER A 286 0.10 -26.59 -39.88
CA SER A 286 0.10 -26.03 -41.24
C SER A 286 -0.28 -24.54 -41.25
N SER A 287 0.54 -23.65 -40.70
CA SER A 287 0.70 -22.26 -41.20
C SER A 287 1.67 -21.45 -40.33
N THR A 288 2.97 -21.65 -40.52
CA THR A 288 3.96 -20.58 -40.30
C THR A 288 5.14 -20.88 -41.19
N ARG A 289 4.90 -20.76 -42.50
CA ARG A 289 5.98 -20.63 -43.46
C ARG A 289 6.54 -19.22 -43.29
N VAL A 290 7.80 -19.17 -42.89
CA VAL A 290 8.71 -18.02 -42.95
C VAL A 290 8.44 -17.17 -44.19
N ASN A 291 8.29 -15.86 -44.01
CA ASN A 291 8.57 -14.92 -45.10
C ASN A 291 9.51 -13.82 -44.60
N SER A 292 10.80 -14.15 -44.66
CA SER A 292 11.88 -13.18 -44.81
C SER A 292 11.87 -12.69 -46.27
N ARG A 293 11.64 -11.40 -46.49
CA ARG A 293 12.18 -10.55 -47.59
C ARG A 293 11.24 -9.37 -47.86
N ARG A 294 11.54 -8.21 -47.28
CA ARG A 294 11.99 -6.97 -47.97
C ARG A 294 12.27 -5.91 -46.92
#